data_AF-A0A7C2E6C6-F1
#
_entry.id   AF-A0A7C2E6C6-F1
#
_cell.length_a   1.000
_cell.length_b   1.000
_cell.length_c   1.000
_cell.angle_alpha   90.00
_cell.angle_beta   90.00
_cell.angle_gamma   90.00
#
_symmetry.space_group_name_H-M   'P 1'
#
loop_
_entity.id
_entity.type
_entity.pdbx_description
1 polymer ?
#
loop_
_entity_poly.entity_id
_entity_poly.type
_entity_poly.pdbx_seq_one_letter_code
_entity_poly.pdbx_strand_id
1 'polypeptide(L)'
;MRIHRPMAPPSWALMERALLEENTRLMRAFIAKYVNPVTGYLEAVEHWGGADGPDDAMENFYNWPLVYVLGGPRESLELFRLVWEGHLRQYSALKMFHREFITSFDWEHNGEGYAPFFLLPLADPEDARTRERMVRFANLYTGRDPSVDNYDPKHKIIRSILNGSRGAKLEATPEYWGDRHDRDYFRRSGDWTRVAGDVPMNLVA
;
A
#
# COMPACT_ATOMS: atom_id res chain seq x y z
N MET A 1 -3.39 -25.81 18.75
CA MET A 1 -2.62 -27.09 18.77
C MET A 1 -1.91 -27.20 20.11
N ARG A 2 -2.05 -28.30 20.85
CA ARG A 2 -1.29 -28.54 22.10
C ARG A 2 -0.34 -29.72 21.86
N ILE A 3 0.95 -29.52 22.15
CA ILE A 3 1.96 -30.57 22.04
C ILE A 3 2.04 -31.27 23.41
N HIS A 4 1.59 -32.53 23.47
CA HIS A 4 1.52 -33.30 24.73
C HIS A 4 2.75 -34.21 24.98
N ARG A 5 3.63 -34.36 23.99
CA ARG A 5 4.88 -35.12 24.10
C ARG A 5 5.96 -34.48 23.21
N PRO A 6 7.22 -34.36 23.67
CA PRO A 6 8.32 -33.92 22.82
C PRO A 6 8.45 -34.84 21.59
N MET A 7 8.66 -34.25 20.43
CA MET A 7 8.91 -34.94 19.16
C MET A 7 10.02 -34.23 18.40
N ALA A 8 10.74 -34.95 17.55
CA ALA A 8 11.66 -34.31 16.61
C ALA A 8 10.87 -33.40 15.65
N PRO A 9 11.40 -32.22 15.29
CA PRO A 9 10.73 -31.37 14.32
C PRO A 9 10.66 -32.09 12.96
N PRO A 10 9.49 -32.10 12.29
CA PRO A 10 9.39 -32.66 10.95
C PRO A 10 10.23 -31.82 9.97
N SER A 11 10.71 -32.45 8.90
CA SER A 11 11.62 -31.78 7.94
C SER A 11 11.04 -30.48 7.35
N TRP A 12 9.72 -30.42 7.14
CA TRP A 12 9.06 -29.21 6.63
C TRP A 12 9.23 -28.00 7.57
N ALA A 13 9.21 -28.21 8.88
CA ALA A 13 9.35 -27.13 9.85
C ALA A 13 10.77 -26.54 9.82
N LEU A 14 11.79 -27.38 9.60
CA LEU A 14 13.17 -26.91 9.43
C LEU A 14 13.33 -26.14 8.11
N MET A 15 12.69 -26.57 7.03
CA MET A 15 12.71 -25.88 5.74
C MET A 15 11.99 -24.53 5.80
N GLU A 16 10.85 -24.45 6.49
CA GLU A 16 10.12 -23.19 6.71
C GLU A 16 10.96 -22.19 7.51
N ARG A 17 11.64 -22.64 8.59
CA ARG A 17 12.56 -21.80 9.35
C ARG A 17 13.69 -21.24 8.47
N ALA A 18 14.32 -22.08 7.65
CA ALA A 18 15.36 -21.66 6.73
C ALA A 18 14.84 -20.67 5.68
N LEU A 19 13.62 -20.88 5.16
CA LEU A 19 12.97 -19.98 4.21
C LEU A 19 12.72 -18.59 4.84
N LEU A 20 12.21 -18.52 6.06
CA LEU A 20 11.93 -17.25 6.75
C LEU A 20 13.23 -16.46 7.06
N GLU A 21 14.29 -17.17 7.44
CA GLU A 21 15.62 -16.57 7.65
C GLU A 21 16.20 -16.03 6.34
N GLU A 22 16.06 -16.78 5.25
CA GLU A 22 16.53 -16.37 3.93
C GLU A 22 15.75 -15.17 3.37
N ASN A 23 14.42 -15.13 3.56
CA ASN A 23 13.62 -13.95 3.23
C ASN A 23 14.14 -12.71 3.96
N THR A 24 14.41 -12.80 5.26
CA THR A 24 14.94 -11.67 6.04
C THR A 24 16.32 -11.25 5.54
N ARG A 25 17.18 -12.21 5.14
CA ARG A 25 18.48 -11.92 4.52
C ARG A 25 18.33 -11.13 3.22
N LEU A 26 17.37 -11.50 2.38
CA LEU A 26 17.09 -10.82 1.12
C LEU A 26 16.45 -9.45 1.34
N MET A 27 15.57 -9.30 2.33
CA MET A 27 15.02 -7.99 2.74
C MET A 27 16.14 -7.02 3.12
N ARG A 28 17.11 -7.46 3.94
CA ARG A 28 18.30 -6.63 4.27
C ARG A 28 19.08 -6.21 3.02
N ALA A 29 19.32 -7.14 2.11
CA ALA A 29 20.05 -6.85 0.87
C ALA A 29 19.29 -5.86 -0.01
N PHE A 30 17.97 -5.95 -0.06
CA PHE A 30 17.11 -5.02 -0.80
C PHE A 30 17.15 -3.62 -0.18
N ILE A 31 16.92 -3.51 1.13
CA ILE A 31 16.98 -2.22 1.85
C ILE A 31 18.34 -1.56 1.67
N ALA A 32 19.43 -2.30 1.83
CA ALA A 32 20.78 -1.76 1.68
C ALA A 32 21.08 -1.22 0.28
N LYS A 33 20.35 -1.68 -0.75
CA LYS A 33 20.57 -1.28 -2.14
C LYS A 33 19.62 -0.18 -2.61
N TYR A 34 18.37 -0.19 -2.14
CA TYR A 34 17.28 0.59 -2.75
C TYR A 34 16.58 1.53 -1.77
N VAL A 35 16.92 1.51 -0.49
CA VAL A 35 16.23 2.33 0.51
C VAL A 35 17.25 3.17 1.28
N ASN A 36 17.00 4.46 1.34
CA ASN A 36 17.82 5.36 2.14
C ASN A 36 17.71 4.97 3.63
N PRO A 37 18.81 4.61 4.30
CA PRO A 37 18.74 4.04 5.66
C PRO A 37 18.35 5.07 6.73
N VAL A 38 18.47 6.37 6.44
CA VAL A 38 18.13 7.45 7.38
C VAL A 38 16.66 7.84 7.24
N THR A 39 16.18 7.99 6.00
CA THR A 39 14.83 8.49 5.74
C THR A 39 13.81 7.39 5.52
N GLY A 40 14.23 6.18 5.18
CA GLY A 40 13.35 5.08 4.75
C GLY A 40 12.76 5.26 3.36
N TYR A 41 13.28 6.23 2.59
CA TYR A 41 12.76 6.54 1.25
C TYR A 41 13.22 5.48 0.26
N LEU A 42 12.31 5.03 -0.61
CA LEU A 42 12.68 4.21 -1.74
C LEU A 42 13.42 5.08 -2.76
N GLU A 43 14.59 4.64 -3.20
CA GLU A 43 15.39 5.33 -4.22
C GLU A 43 14.84 4.99 -5.62
N ALA A 44 13.67 5.56 -5.93
CA ALA A 44 12.97 5.44 -7.20
C ALA A 44 12.71 6.83 -7.82
N VAL A 45 12.21 6.86 -9.06
CA VAL A 45 11.86 8.12 -9.74
C VAL A 45 10.45 8.49 -9.33
N GLU A 46 10.28 9.37 -8.35
CA GLU A 46 8.97 9.66 -7.79
C GLU A 46 8.08 10.45 -8.77
N HIS A 47 6.94 9.90 -9.20
CA HIS A 47 5.89 10.66 -9.90
C HIS A 47 4.54 9.93 -9.86
N TRP A 48 3.46 10.62 -10.25
CA TRP A 48 2.20 9.94 -10.55
C TRP A 48 2.32 9.17 -11.86
N GLY A 49 2.00 7.89 -11.86
CA GLY A 49 1.88 7.06 -13.06
C GLY A 49 2.46 5.66 -12.87
N GLY A 50 2.21 4.78 -13.85
CA GLY A 50 2.60 3.38 -13.75
C GLY A 50 4.12 3.19 -13.62
N ALA A 51 4.49 2.23 -12.77
CA ALA A 51 5.81 1.82 -12.32
C ALA A 51 6.46 2.65 -11.19
N ASP A 52 5.93 3.84 -10.87
CA ASP A 52 6.62 4.80 -9.98
C ASP A 52 5.65 5.54 -9.02
N GLY A 53 4.35 5.24 -9.09
CA GLY A 53 3.32 5.76 -8.20
C GLY A 53 3.51 5.32 -6.74
N PRO A 54 2.77 5.92 -5.80
CA PRO A 54 2.85 5.50 -4.40
C PRO A 54 2.47 4.03 -4.17
N ASP A 55 1.50 3.55 -4.92
CA ASP A 55 1.07 2.15 -4.98
C ASP A 55 2.19 1.25 -5.51
N ASP A 56 2.67 1.47 -6.74
CA ASP A 56 3.78 0.72 -7.36
C ASP A 56 5.02 0.65 -6.45
N ALA A 57 5.38 1.77 -5.81
CA ALA A 57 6.52 1.82 -4.91
C ALA A 57 6.35 0.89 -3.71
N MET A 58 5.15 0.85 -3.13
CA MET A 58 4.84 0.04 -1.96
C MET A 58 4.62 -1.44 -2.30
N GLU A 59 4.28 -1.77 -3.56
CA GLU A 59 4.18 -3.16 -4.02
C GLU A 59 5.47 -3.96 -3.87
N ASN A 60 6.64 -3.31 -3.95
CA ASN A 60 7.94 -3.95 -3.65
C ASN A 60 7.97 -4.57 -2.23
N PHE A 61 7.08 -4.12 -1.34
CA PHE A 61 7.03 -4.46 0.07
C PHE A 61 5.75 -5.20 0.50
N TYR A 62 4.87 -5.58 -0.44
CA TYR A 62 3.49 -6.02 -0.16
C TYR A 62 3.34 -7.16 0.86
N ASN A 63 4.29 -8.10 0.88
CA ASN A 63 4.27 -9.27 1.77
C ASN A 63 5.29 -9.21 2.92
N TRP A 64 5.97 -8.08 3.12
CA TRP A 64 7.07 -8.01 4.08
C TRP A 64 6.63 -8.27 5.54
N PRO A 65 5.53 -7.69 6.05
CA PRO A 65 5.07 -8.00 7.40
C PRO A 65 4.65 -9.46 7.58
N LEU A 66 4.24 -10.14 6.50
CA LEU A 66 3.82 -11.54 6.55
C LEU A 66 4.98 -12.45 7.00
N VAL A 67 6.23 -12.12 6.64
CA VAL A 67 7.42 -12.85 7.09
C VAL A 67 7.47 -12.90 8.62
N TYR A 68 7.21 -11.77 9.30
CA TYR A 68 7.15 -11.72 10.75
C TYR A 68 5.95 -12.50 11.30
N VAL A 69 4.76 -12.31 10.71
CA VAL A 69 3.53 -13.00 11.11
C VAL A 69 3.68 -14.53 11.08
N LEU A 70 4.41 -15.07 10.09
CA LEU A 70 4.70 -16.50 9.95
C LEU A 70 5.81 -17.00 10.90
N GLY A 71 6.33 -16.16 11.79
CA GLY A 71 7.36 -16.53 12.78
C GLY A 71 8.80 -16.25 12.35
N GLY A 72 8.98 -15.41 11.32
CA GLY A 72 10.28 -14.89 10.92
C GLY A 72 10.91 -13.95 11.97
N PRO A 73 12.19 -13.60 11.81
CA PRO A 73 12.89 -12.68 12.69
C PRO A 73 12.15 -11.34 12.87
N ARG A 74 12.17 -10.77 14.09
CA ARG A 74 11.60 -9.44 14.42
C ARG A 74 12.11 -8.33 13.49
N GLU A 75 13.36 -8.45 13.06
CA GLU A 75 13.99 -7.55 12.09
C GLU A 75 13.16 -7.36 10.81
N SER A 76 12.48 -8.41 10.31
CA SER A 76 11.63 -8.29 9.11
C SER A 76 10.53 -7.23 9.27
N LEU A 77 9.90 -7.15 10.45
CA LEU A 77 8.91 -6.13 10.77
C LEU A 77 9.54 -4.74 10.94
N GLU A 78 10.75 -4.66 11.51
CA GLU A 78 11.48 -3.40 11.70
C GLU A 78 11.93 -2.79 10.36
N LEU A 79 12.42 -3.62 9.44
CA LEU A 79 12.74 -3.20 8.07
C LEU A 79 11.51 -2.68 7.34
N PHE A 80 10.37 -3.37 7.46
CA PHE A 80 9.13 -2.88 6.87
C PHE A 80 8.67 -1.55 7.49
N ARG A 81 8.74 -1.40 8.82
CA ARG A 81 8.38 -0.15 9.49
C ARG A 81 9.23 1.04 9.03
N LEU A 82 10.53 0.83 8.82
CA LEU A 82 11.41 1.86 8.24
C LEU A 82 10.88 2.34 6.89
N VAL A 83 10.58 1.41 5.99
CA VAL A 83 10.06 1.71 4.65
C VAL A 83 8.69 2.36 4.71
N TRP A 84 7.76 1.79 5.48
CA TRP A 84 6.40 2.31 5.61
C TRP A 84 6.38 3.77 6.08
N GLU A 85 7.16 4.07 7.13
CA GLU A 85 7.26 5.44 7.65
C GLU A 85 7.97 6.38 6.68
N GLY A 86 8.97 5.89 5.96
CA GLY A 86 9.65 6.64 4.90
C GLY A 86 8.71 6.97 3.75
N HIS A 87 7.99 5.98 3.23
CA HIS A 87 7.02 6.11 2.17
C HIS A 87 5.94 7.15 2.48
N LEU A 88 5.33 7.09 3.67
CA LEU A 88 4.35 8.08 4.10
C LEU A 88 4.92 9.51 4.06
N ARG A 89 6.16 9.72 4.49
CA ARG A 89 6.81 11.04 4.43
C ARG A 89 7.17 11.46 3.00
N GLN A 90 7.76 10.56 2.24
CA GLN A 90 8.20 10.76 0.85
C GLN A 90 7.04 11.21 -0.02
N TYR A 91 5.96 10.43 -0.06
CA TYR A 91 4.80 10.70 -0.92
C TYR A 91 3.88 11.80 -0.35
N SER A 92 3.95 12.10 0.96
CA SER A 92 3.33 13.31 1.51
C SER A 92 4.04 14.58 1.06
N ALA A 93 5.38 14.58 0.97
CA ALA A 93 6.14 15.73 0.49
C ALA A 93 5.79 16.09 -0.96
N LEU A 94 5.44 15.09 -1.76
CA LEU A 94 4.97 15.21 -3.14
C LEU A 94 3.47 15.52 -3.24
N LYS A 95 2.77 15.73 -2.11
CA LYS A 95 1.32 15.99 -2.03
C LYS A 95 0.46 14.87 -2.62
N MET A 96 1.03 13.68 -2.80
CA MET A 96 0.30 12.50 -3.24
C MET A 96 -0.51 11.92 -2.10
N PHE A 97 0.00 12.05 -0.88
CA PHE A 97 -0.66 11.66 0.35
C PHE A 97 -1.21 12.89 1.08
N HIS A 98 -2.35 12.70 1.71
CA HIS A 98 -2.95 13.63 2.65
C HIS A 98 -3.47 12.82 3.85
N ARG A 99 -3.11 13.22 5.07
CA ARG A 99 -3.44 12.49 6.30
C ARG A 99 -2.97 11.02 6.29
N GLU A 100 -1.78 10.79 5.71
CA GLU A 100 -1.14 9.47 5.53
C GLU A 100 -1.90 8.53 4.58
N PHE A 101 -2.84 9.04 3.78
CA PHE A 101 -3.58 8.24 2.80
C PHE A 101 -3.57 8.91 1.42
N ILE A 102 -3.54 8.14 0.33
CA ILE A 102 -3.54 8.62 -1.06
C ILE A 102 -4.67 9.64 -1.26
N THR A 103 -4.36 10.77 -1.89
CA THR A 103 -5.30 11.89 -2.03
C THR A 103 -6.55 11.51 -2.83
N SER A 104 -6.37 10.90 -3.99
CA SER A 104 -7.44 10.29 -4.77
C SER A 104 -6.82 9.42 -5.87
N PHE A 105 -7.15 8.15 -5.91
CA PHE A 105 -6.77 7.21 -6.97
C PHE A 105 -7.83 6.11 -7.09
N ASP A 106 -7.73 5.21 -8.06
CA ASP A 106 -8.70 4.12 -8.11
C ASP A 106 -8.55 3.19 -6.90
N TRP A 107 -9.66 2.55 -6.56
CA TRP A 107 -9.76 1.72 -5.37
C TRP A 107 -8.83 0.49 -5.38
N GLU A 108 -8.44 -0.01 -6.55
CA GLU A 108 -7.61 -1.21 -6.68
C GLU A 108 -6.15 -0.88 -6.37
N HIS A 109 -5.59 0.14 -7.00
CA HIS A 109 -4.23 0.57 -6.72
C HIS A 109 -4.09 1.17 -5.30
N ASN A 110 -5.14 1.82 -4.78
CA ASN A 110 -5.20 2.10 -3.34
C ASN A 110 -5.06 0.78 -2.54
N GLY A 111 -5.78 -0.27 -2.93
CA GLY A 111 -5.67 -1.60 -2.33
C GLY A 111 -4.26 -2.17 -2.39
N GLU A 112 -3.58 -2.10 -3.53
CA GLU A 112 -2.20 -2.56 -3.72
C GLU A 112 -1.23 -1.79 -2.82
N GLY A 113 -1.29 -0.46 -2.81
CA GLY A 113 -0.44 0.39 -1.99
C GLY A 113 -0.64 0.20 -0.47
N TYR A 114 -1.85 -0.19 -0.03
CA TYR A 114 -2.14 -0.44 1.40
C TYR A 114 -2.13 -1.92 1.80
N ALA A 115 -1.98 -2.85 0.86
CA ALA A 115 -1.90 -4.29 1.14
C ALA A 115 -0.92 -4.65 2.28
N PRO A 116 0.34 -4.16 2.29
CA PRO A 116 1.24 -4.50 3.39
C PRO A 116 0.84 -3.84 4.71
N PHE A 117 0.24 -2.65 4.68
CA PHE A 117 -0.24 -1.98 5.88
C PHE A 117 -1.31 -2.81 6.62
N PHE A 118 -2.19 -3.50 5.88
CA PHE A 118 -3.23 -4.33 6.49
C PHE A 118 -2.69 -5.55 7.25
N LEU A 119 -1.43 -5.94 7.05
CA LEU A 119 -0.77 -6.98 7.81
C LEU A 119 -0.16 -6.48 9.14
N LEU A 120 0.03 -5.15 9.31
CA LEU A 120 0.64 -4.59 10.52
C LEU A 120 -0.14 -4.90 11.81
N PRO A 121 -1.49 -4.81 11.88
CA PRO A 121 -2.21 -5.16 13.10
C PRO A 121 -2.17 -6.64 13.43
N LEU A 122 -1.97 -7.50 12.43
CA LEU A 122 -1.74 -8.93 12.64
C LEU A 122 -0.33 -9.19 13.19
N ALA A 123 0.65 -8.42 12.71
CA ALA A 123 2.04 -8.48 13.16
C ALA A 123 2.23 -7.90 14.58
N ASP A 124 1.66 -6.73 14.87
CA ASP A 124 1.86 -6.00 16.13
C ASP A 124 0.55 -5.32 16.57
N PRO A 125 -0.38 -6.07 17.19
CA PRO A 125 -1.72 -5.58 17.53
C PRO A 125 -1.73 -4.45 18.57
N GLU A 126 -0.65 -4.30 19.35
CA GLU A 126 -0.52 -3.29 20.39
C GLU A 126 0.05 -1.94 19.86
N ASP A 127 0.38 -1.86 18.57
CA ASP A 127 0.89 -0.64 17.96
C ASP A 127 -0.22 0.42 17.85
N ALA A 128 -0.18 1.39 18.77
CA ALA A 128 -1.18 2.45 18.87
C ALA A 128 -1.29 3.31 17.60
N ARG A 129 -0.18 3.53 16.88
CA ARG A 129 -0.15 4.37 15.67
C ARG A 129 -0.80 3.65 14.49
N THR A 130 -0.53 2.36 14.34
CA THR A 130 -1.19 1.47 13.37
C THR A 130 -2.69 1.44 13.65
N ARG A 131 -3.09 1.29 14.92
CA ARG A 131 -4.50 1.32 15.32
C ARG A 131 -5.16 2.65 14.96
N GLU A 132 -4.51 3.77 15.25
CA GLU A 132 -5.03 5.11 14.90
C GLU A 132 -5.23 5.26 13.39
N ARG A 133 -4.23 4.87 12.59
CA ARG A 133 -4.30 4.87 11.12
C ARG A 133 -5.45 4.02 10.61
N MET A 134 -5.59 2.78 11.10
CA MET A 134 -6.66 1.89 10.68
C MET A 134 -8.04 2.51 10.91
N VAL A 135 -8.28 3.07 12.10
CA VAL A 135 -9.55 3.73 12.41
C VAL A 135 -9.76 4.94 11.51
N ARG A 136 -8.73 5.75 11.31
CA ARG A 136 -8.82 6.94 10.45
C ARG A 136 -9.10 6.58 8.99
N PHE A 137 -8.40 5.59 8.44
CA PHE A 137 -8.58 5.12 7.07
C PHE A 137 -9.96 4.50 6.88
N ALA A 138 -10.45 3.69 7.82
CA ALA A 138 -11.81 3.19 7.80
C ALA A 138 -12.85 4.32 7.85
N ASN A 139 -12.59 5.38 8.65
CA ASN A 139 -13.50 6.52 8.74
C ASN A 139 -13.61 7.32 7.45
N LEU A 140 -12.65 7.21 6.52
CA LEU A 140 -12.78 7.78 5.18
C LEU A 140 -13.95 7.18 4.39
N TYR A 141 -14.42 5.98 4.74
CA TYR A 141 -15.40 5.20 3.98
C TYR A 141 -16.67 4.84 4.76
N THR A 142 -16.88 5.40 5.96
CA THR A 142 -18.06 5.12 6.80
C THR A 142 -18.99 6.31 6.99
N GLY A 143 -18.63 7.49 6.46
CA GLY A 143 -19.34 8.75 6.69
C GLY A 143 -19.12 9.36 8.08
N ARG A 144 -18.24 8.77 8.90
CA ARG A 144 -17.85 9.31 10.21
C ARG A 144 -16.86 10.47 10.11
N ASP A 145 -16.10 10.53 9.03
CA ASP A 145 -15.24 11.67 8.73
C ASP A 145 -15.98 12.66 7.82
N PRO A 146 -16.46 13.80 8.34
CA PRO A 146 -17.20 14.77 7.54
C PRO A 146 -16.32 15.58 6.58
N SER A 147 -14.99 15.46 6.67
CA SER A 147 -14.08 16.19 5.78
C SER A 147 -13.88 15.50 4.43
N VAL A 148 -14.43 14.30 4.25
CA VAL A 148 -14.33 13.54 3.00
C VAL A 148 -15.71 12.98 2.64
N ASP A 149 -15.95 12.87 1.34
CA ASP A 149 -17.26 12.54 0.81
C ASP A 149 -17.23 11.24 -0.01
N ASN A 150 -16.38 10.29 0.37
CA ASN A 150 -16.27 8.99 -0.30
C ASN A 150 -17.53 8.12 -0.14
N TYR A 151 -18.23 8.23 0.99
CA TYR A 151 -19.40 7.39 1.31
C TYR A 151 -20.70 8.18 1.27
N ASP A 152 -21.70 7.67 0.55
CA ASP A 152 -23.07 8.16 0.60
C ASP A 152 -23.87 7.38 1.65
N PRO A 153 -24.24 7.99 2.80
CA PRO A 153 -24.97 7.28 3.85
C PRO A 153 -26.44 6.99 3.51
N LYS A 154 -27.03 7.72 2.54
CA LYS A 154 -28.41 7.51 2.10
C LYS A 154 -28.51 6.27 1.22
N HIS A 155 -27.62 6.16 0.24
CA HIS A 155 -27.61 5.06 -0.72
C HIS A 155 -26.69 3.90 -0.30
N LYS A 156 -25.86 4.09 0.73
CA LYS A 156 -24.91 3.12 1.28
C LYS A 156 -23.87 2.63 0.27
N ILE A 157 -23.36 3.55 -0.55
CA ILE A 157 -22.38 3.27 -1.60
C ILE A 157 -21.10 4.08 -1.38
N ILE A 158 -19.98 3.55 -1.90
CA ILE A 158 -18.82 4.39 -2.19
C ILE A 158 -19.14 5.18 -3.46
N ARG A 159 -18.99 6.50 -3.42
CA ARG A 159 -19.49 7.42 -4.44
C ARG A 159 -18.73 7.39 -5.77
N SER A 160 -17.50 6.87 -5.76
CA SER A 160 -16.65 6.76 -6.93
C SER A 160 -15.61 5.66 -6.73
N ILE A 161 -15.23 4.98 -7.81
CA ILE A 161 -14.04 4.12 -7.82
C ILE A 161 -12.75 4.92 -7.63
N LEU A 162 -12.75 6.21 -8.02
CA LEU A 162 -11.68 7.18 -7.78
C LEU A 162 -11.94 7.91 -6.45
N ASN A 163 -11.21 7.53 -5.42
CA ASN A 163 -11.45 8.01 -4.06
C ASN A 163 -10.17 8.05 -3.24
N GLY A 164 -10.25 8.65 -2.05
CA GLY A 164 -9.13 8.70 -1.12
C GLY A 164 -9.32 9.71 -0.01
N SER A 165 -8.20 10.22 0.50
CA SER A 165 -8.17 11.16 1.63
C SER A 165 -8.62 12.58 1.30
N ARG A 166 -8.88 12.87 0.01
CA ARG A 166 -9.53 14.12 -0.45
C ARG A 166 -10.96 13.91 -0.95
N GLY A 167 -11.55 12.74 -0.74
CA GLY A 167 -12.93 12.47 -1.13
C GLY A 167 -13.08 11.81 -2.50
N ALA A 168 -14.33 11.67 -2.92
CA ALA A 168 -14.68 11.00 -4.16
C ALA A 168 -14.51 11.94 -5.36
N LYS A 169 -13.99 11.40 -6.47
CA LYS A 169 -13.93 12.11 -7.74
C LYS A 169 -14.91 11.52 -8.73
N LEU A 170 -15.88 12.32 -9.17
CA LEU A 170 -16.92 11.88 -10.10
C LEU A 170 -16.53 12.05 -11.57
N GLU A 171 -15.34 12.60 -11.82
CA GLU A 171 -14.78 12.81 -13.15
C GLU A 171 -13.35 12.27 -13.18
N ALA A 172 -13.05 11.44 -14.18
CA ALA A 172 -11.72 10.96 -14.49
C ALA A 172 -11.13 11.78 -15.64
N THR A 173 -9.87 12.18 -15.53
CA THR A 173 -9.11 12.80 -16.61
C THR A 173 -7.78 12.06 -16.78
N PRO A 174 -7.16 12.09 -17.98
CA PRO A 174 -5.89 11.42 -18.24
C PRO A 174 -4.75 11.84 -17.30
N GLU A 175 -4.83 13.07 -16.78
CA GLU A 175 -3.87 13.66 -15.85
C GLU A 175 -3.86 12.97 -14.47
N TYR A 176 -4.86 12.15 -14.15
CA TYR A 176 -4.87 11.39 -12.88
C TYR A 176 -3.91 10.22 -12.86
N TRP A 177 -3.55 9.68 -14.02
CA TRP A 177 -2.61 8.57 -14.15
C TRP A 177 -1.18 9.07 -14.46
N GLY A 178 -0.95 10.37 -14.47
CA GLY A 178 0.33 10.92 -14.88
C GLY A 178 0.47 12.40 -14.57
N ASP A 179 1.49 12.79 -13.80
CA ASP A 179 1.92 14.20 -13.66
C ASP A 179 2.67 14.71 -14.90
N ARG A 180 2.60 13.96 -16.01
CA ARG A 180 3.31 14.24 -17.26
C ARG A 180 2.37 14.88 -18.26
N HIS A 181 2.33 16.21 -18.23
CA HIS A 181 1.53 17.04 -19.12
C HIS A 181 1.99 17.04 -20.58
N ASP A 182 3.18 16.50 -20.88
CA ASP A 182 3.90 16.70 -22.15
C ASP A 182 4.12 15.43 -22.99
N ARG A 183 3.73 14.24 -22.50
CA ARG A 183 3.95 12.98 -23.23
C ARG A 183 2.66 12.35 -23.74
N ASP A 184 2.68 11.97 -25.01
CA ASP A 184 1.67 11.14 -25.70
C ASP A 184 1.47 9.73 -25.10
N TYR A 185 2.06 9.44 -23.92
CA TYR A 185 2.11 8.11 -23.30
C TYR A 185 0.71 7.49 -23.14
N PHE A 186 -0.26 8.30 -22.71
CA PHE A 186 -1.67 7.91 -22.57
C PHE A 186 -2.56 8.24 -23.78
N ARG A 187 -2.01 8.88 -24.83
CA ARG A 187 -2.74 9.15 -26.09
C ARG A 187 -2.58 8.03 -27.11
N ARG A 188 -1.57 7.16 -26.96
CA ARG A 188 -1.26 6.08 -27.92
C ARG A 188 -1.59 4.67 -27.40
N SER A 189 -1.73 4.48 -26.09
CA SER A 189 -2.43 3.30 -25.55
C SER A 189 -3.94 3.54 -25.73
N GLY A 190 -4.51 2.99 -26.81
CA GLY A 190 -5.79 3.43 -27.38
C GLY A 190 -6.96 3.53 -26.40
N ASP A 191 -7.84 4.52 -26.61
CA ASP A 191 -9.18 4.79 -26.01
C ASP A 191 -9.39 4.69 -24.48
N TRP A 192 -8.41 4.21 -23.71
CA TRP A 192 -8.39 4.08 -22.25
C TRP A 192 -8.48 5.41 -21.48
N THR A 193 -8.26 6.53 -22.17
CA THR A 193 -8.21 7.88 -21.59
C THR A 193 -9.34 8.78 -22.03
N ARG A 194 -10.25 8.28 -22.87
CA ARG A 194 -11.50 8.96 -23.27
C ARG A 194 -12.72 8.30 -22.66
N VAL A 195 -12.60 7.81 -21.44
CA VAL A 195 -13.72 7.18 -20.77
C VAL A 195 -14.53 8.23 -20.02
N ALA A 196 -15.72 8.54 -20.54
CA ALA A 196 -16.72 9.33 -19.82
C ALA A 196 -17.47 8.41 -18.86
N GLY A 197 -17.28 8.60 -17.55
CA GLY A 197 -17.97 7.84 -16.50
C GLY A 197 -17.03 7.08 -15.55
N ASP A 198 -17.62 6.40 -14.58
CA ASP A 198 -16.95 5.66 -13.51
C ASP A 198 -16.61 4.25 -14.01
N VAL A 199 -15.56 4.13 -14.84
CA VAL A 199 -15.23 2.87 -15.50
C VAL A 199 -13.93 2.32 -14.93
N PRO A 200 -13.95 1.13 -14.31
CA PRO A 200 -12.76 0.51 -13.79
C PRO A 200 -11.89 0.05 -14.96
N MET A 201 -10.85 0.84 -15.21
CA MET A 201 -9.84 0.62 -16.24
C MET A 201 -9.09 -0.72 -16.10
N ASN A 202 -9.15 -1.33 -14.93
CA ASN A 202 -8.39 -2.54 -14.59
C ASN A 202 -9.20 -3.85 -14.67
N LEU A 203 -10.52 -3.82 -14.90
CA LEU A 203 -11.30 -5.06 -15.08
C LEU A 203 -11.09 -5.74 -16.46
N VAL A 204 -10.08 -5.32 -17.22
CA VAL A 204 -9.76 -5.83 -18.56
C VAL A 204 -8.32 -6.39 -18.67
N ALA A 205 -7.62 -6.55 -17.54
CA ALA A 205 -6.30 -7.20 -17.48
C ALA A 205 -6.40 -8.66 -17.00
#